data_AF-A0A060W8K7-F1
#
_entry.id   AF-A0A060W8K7-F1
#
_cell.length_a   1.000
_cell.length_b   1.000
_cell.length_c   1.000
_cell.angle_alpha   90.00
_cell.angle_beta   90.00
_cell.angle_gamma   90.00
#
_symmetry.space_group_name_H-M   'P 1'
#
loop_
_entity.id
_entity.type
_entity.pdbx_description
1 polymer ?
#
loop_
_entity_poly.entity_id
_entity_poly.type
_entity_poly.pdbx_seq_one_letter_code
_entity_poly.pdbx_strand_id
1 'polypeptide(L)'
;MFIHSVIHSLCVSPAVKECVQNLSQEDDKEKLVSSLWGAERCLRVLESAFLCLPVLPLQVTVQNPENQGYLIAYKDSQLIMSSARGLRYCVDMIQRYSREVNSSLCSSGTALPHSSFSNVGKAVEDCMRAVIGVQLNLTHDNEWGSTKTGEQDQLIITALNCVLRVPRYIPQEQRFDIRVLGLGLLINLVEYSAKNRHSLVDMEFNTTSPECSQGEAGGDETQTPEPVPASTEIENGAEPPTAAPSEGAEEKTKDSSSGALAALVQFFLERERAAILAEAQTDDLISEAPKPQDQSGEWQETSGEIQWVATETNDSENDKEKDTKKEEEEEELDLNKALQHAGKHMEDSIVASYTALLLGCLCQGSQVNVIHVRGNLPKGDFSIMTEMLKKFLNFMNLTCAFGTTGHKSISRVIDYLEHC
;
A
#
# COMPACT_ATOMS: atom_id res chain seq x y z
N MET A 1 38.02 6.80 -2.21
CA MET A 1 38.63 6.32 -0.96
C MET A 1 37.77 6.65 0.27
N PHE A 2 37.31 7.90 0.47
CA PHE A 2 36.44 8.27 1.61
C PHE A 2 35.08 7.55 1.60
N ILE A 3 34.35 7.56 0.47
CA ILE A 3 33.05 6.86 0.33
C ILE A 3 33.21 5.35 0.58
N HIS A 4 34.23 4.73 -0.02
CA HIS A 4 34.52 3.31 0.19
C HIS A 4 34.86 3.00 1.65
N SER A 5 35.56 3.89 2.36
CA SER A 5 35.85 3.76 3.79
C SER A 5 34.61 3.94 4.66
N VAL A 6 33.71 4.87 4.30
CA VAL A 6 32.44 5.10 4.99
C VAL A 6 31.50 3.90 4.77
N ILE A 7 31.34 3.46 3.53
CA ILE A 7 30.58 2.26 3.16
C ILE A 7 31.16 1.03 3.86
N HIS A 8 32.49 0.87 3.85
CA HIS A 8 33.14 -0.22 4.57
C HIS A 8 32.83 -0.14 6.07
N SER A 9 32.96 1.01 6.73
CA SER A 9 32.61 1.17 8.15
C SER A 9 31.13 0.92 8.44
N LEU A 10 30.22 1.26 7.53
CA LEU A 10 28.77 1.02 7.67
C LEU A 10 28.39 -0.44 7.43
N CYS A 11 28.96 -1.11 6.43
CA CYS A 11 28.76 -2.54 6.16
C CYS A 11 29.50 -3.44 7.15
N VAL A 12 30.56 -2.93 7.79
CA VAL A 12 31.21 -3.55 8.96
C VAL A 12 30.49 -3.22 10.25
N SER A 13 29.67 -2.15 10.27
CA SER A 13 29.01 -1.69 11.49
C SER A 13 28.29 -2.87 12.12
N PRO A 14 28.70 -3.27 13.34
CA PRO A 14 28.00 -4.28 14.11
C PRO A 14 26.51 -3.97 14.14
N ALA A 15 26.09 -2.71 14.12
CA ALA A 15 24.69 -2.29 14.20
C ALA A 15 23.71 -3.06 13.30
N VAL A 16 23.96 -3.27 11.99
CA VAL A 16 22.98 -3.98 11.13
C VAL A 16 23.00 -5.50 11.39
N LYS A 17 24.18 -6.09 11.59
CA LYS A 17 24.34 -7.53 11.86
C LYS A 17 23.88 -7.90 13.28
N GLU A 18 24.28 -7.09 14.26
CA GLU A 18 23.97 -7.17 15.68
C GLU A 18 22.52 -6.78 15.93
N CYS A 19 21.91 -5.85 15.19
CA CYS A 19 20.46 -5.64 15.22
C CYS A 19 19.73 -6.92 14.80
N VAL A 20 20.09 -7.54 13.67
CA VAL A 20 19.49 -8.82 13.24
C VAL A 20 19.70 -9.95 14.27
N GLN A 21 20.83 -9.96 14.97
CA GLN A 21 21.08 -10.92 16.07
C GLN A 21 20.28 -10.60 17.34
N ASN A 22 20.19 -9.31 17.72
CA ASN A 22 19.46 -8.83 18.89
C ASN A 22 17.93 -8.91 18.69
N LEU A 23 17.45 -8.83 17.45
CA LEU A 23 16.04 -9.02 17.09
C LEU A 23 15.53 -10.44 17.42
N SER A 24 16.43 -11.40 17.69
CA SER A 24 16.06 -12.74 18.15
C SER A 24 15.91 -12.86 19.68
N GLN A 25 16.32 -11.85 20.45
CA GLN A 25 16.27 -11.82 21.91
C GLN A 25 15.42 -10.62 22.36
N GLU A 26 14.10 -10.81 22.38
CA GLU A 26 13.09 -9.76 22.57
C GLU A 26 12.80 -9.40 24.04
N ASP A 27 13.73 -9.65 24.96
CA ASP A 27 13.48 -9.52 26.41
C ASP A 27 13.35 -8.07 26.91
N ASP A 28 13.75 -7.07 26.11
CA ASP A 28 13.74 -5.64 26.45
C ASP A 28 13.24 -4.77 25.28
N LYS A 29 12.02 -4.22 25.43
CA LYS A 29 11.36 -3.39 24.40
C LYS A 29 12.09 -2.07 24.11
N GLU A 30 12.74 -1.46 25.09
CA GLU A 30 13.47 -0.18 24.89
C GLU A 30 14.80 -0.41 24.15
N LYS A 31 15.51 -1.47 24.52
CA LYS A 31 16.73 -1.90 23.82
C LYS A 31 16.44 -2.32 22.37
N LEU A 32 15.31 -2.98 22.16
CA LEU A 32 14.81 -3.37 20.84
C LEU A 32 14.55 -2.14 19.94
N VAL A 33 13.78 -1.17 20.44
CA VAL A 33 13.51 0.10 19.73
C VAL A 33 14.80 0.84 19.38
N SER A 34 15.71 0.95 20.35
CA SER A 34 17.01 1.60 20.15
C SER A 34 17.85 0.89 19.08
N SER A 35 17.81 -0.45 19.05
CA SER A 35 18.50 -1.26 18.05
C SER A 35 17.90 -1.08 16.65
N LEU A 36 16.57 -1.07 16.55
CA LEU A 36 15.85 -0.86 15.29
C LEU A 36 16.13 0.52 14.68
N TRP A 37 16.03 1.59 15.47
CA TRP A 37 16.39 2.94 15.01
C TRP A 37 17.88 3.09 14.70
N GLY A 38 18.75 2.39 15.44
CA GLY A 38 20.18 2.34 15.11
C GLY A 38 20.42 1.72 13.73
N ALA A 39 19.79 0.57 13.45
CA ALA A 39 19.87 -0.09 12.15
C ALA A 39 19.27 0.75 11.03
N GLU A 40 18.09 1.32 11.26
CA GLU A 40 17.39 2.19 10.32
C GLU A 40 18.25 3.40 9.91
N ARG A 41 18.89 4.09 10.86
CA ARG A 41 19.81 5.20 10.56
C ARG A 41 20.99 4.74 9.72
N CYS A 42 21.60 3.60 10.06
CA CYS A 42 22.70 3.05 9.26
C CYS A 42 22.25 2.71 7.82
N LEU A 43 21.07 2.13 7.66
CA LEU A 43 20.51 1.77 6.35
C LEU A 43 20.16 3.00 5.52
N ARG A 44 19.60 4.06 6.12
CA ARG A 44 19.38 5.34 5.42
C ARG A 44 20.68 5.98 4.95
N VAL A 45 21.76 5.89 5.71
CA VAL A 45 23.07 6.38 5.26
C VAL A 45 23.56 5.55 4.07
N LEU A 46 23.36 4.22 4.08
CA LEU A 46 23.68 3.39 2.92
C LEU A 46 22.85 3.79 1.70
N GLU A 47 21.54 3.96 1.85
CA GLU A 47 20.64 4.47 0.82
C GLU A 47 21.16 5.81 0.26
N SER A 48 21.52 6.73 1.15
CA SER A 48 22.08 8.04 0.81
C SER A 48 23.46 7.94 0.13
N ALA A 49 24.22 6.88 0.36
CA ALA A 49 25.51 6.63 -0.29
C ALA A 49 25.36 6.08 -1.73
N PHE A 50 24.21 5.50 -2.07
CA PHE A 50 23.86 5.17 -3.46
C PHE A 50 23.44 6.42 -4.25
N LEU A 51 22.88 7.39 -3.55
CA LEU A 51 22.47 8.68 -4.07
C LEU A 51 23.70 9.61 -4.15
N CYS A 52 24.41 9.66 -5.29
CA CYS A 52 25.37 10.75 -5.48
C CYS A 52 24.62 12.09 -5.37
N LEU A 53 25.04 12.99 -4.45
CA LEU A 53 24.48 14.34 -4.31
C LEU A 53 24.28 14.99 -5.69
N PRO A 54 23.10 15.60 -5.92
CA PRO A 54 23.08 16.93 -6.47
C PRO A 54 22.45 17.87 -5.44
N VAL A 55 23.08 19.01 -5.27
CA VAL A 55 22.44 20.21 -4.74
C VAL A 55 21.25 20.51 -5.66
N LEU A 56 20.04 20.01 -5.35
CA LEU A 56 18.70 20.50 -5.75
C LEU A 56 17.63 19.38 -5.57
N PRO A 57 16.42 19.70 -5.07
CA PRO A 57 15.38 18.72 -4.71
C PRO A 57 14.61 18.10 -5.89
N LEU A 58 15.18 18.05 -7.11
CA LEU A 58 14.42 17.68 -8.32
C LEU A 58 15.22 16.94 -9.40
N GLN A 59 16.33 16.27 -9.06
CA GLN A 59 17.06 15.45 -10.04
C GLN A 59 17.16 13.98 -9.62
N VAL A 60 16.60 13.14 -10.50
CA VAL A 60 16.80 11.70 -10.63
C VAL A 60 18.21 11.33 -10.21
N THR A 61 18.29 10.59 -9.13
CA THR A 61 19.55 10.40 -8.44
C THR A 61 20.44 9.45 -9.23
N VAL A 62 21.65 9.89 -9.55
CA VAL A 62 22.61 9.04 -10.27
C VAL A 62 23.06 7.95 -9.31
N GLN A 63 22.52 6.74 -9.49
CA GLN A 63 23.03 5.55 -8.83
C GLN A 63 24.49 5.35 -9.23
N ASN A 64 25.35 5.06 -8.26
CA ASN A 64 26.75 4.74 -8.51
C ASN A 64 26.91 3.22 -8.70
N PRO A 65 27.10 2.70 -9.94
CA PRO A 65 27.14 1.26 -10.19
C PRO A 65 28.35 0.58 -9.56
N GLU A 66 29.46 1.30 -9.35
CA GLU A 66 30.65 0.77 -8.68
C GLU A 66 30.39 0.52 -7.20
N ASN A 67 29.77 1.50 -6.51
CA ASN A 67 29.36 1.35 -5.12
C ASN A 67 28.32 0.22 -4.97
N GLN A 68 27.36 0.17 -5.91
CA GLN A 68 26.36 -0.89 -5.96
C GLN A 68 27.02 -2.27 -6.11
N GLY A 69 27.89 -2.45 -7.10
CA GLY A 69 28.62 -3.71 -7.31
C GLY A 69 29.48 -4.10 -6.10
N TYR A 70 30.18 -3.15 -5.49
CA TYR A 70 30.96 -3.39 -4.27
C TYR A 70 30.08 -3.89 -3.13
N LEU A 71 28.94 -3.23 -2.89
CA LEU A 71 28.02 -3.58 -1.80
C LEU A 71 27.36 -4.95 -1.98
N ILE A 72 27.02 -5.32 -3.22
CA ILE A 72 26.47 -6.63 -3.52
C ILE A 72 27.56 -7.72 -3.33
N ALA A 73 28.81 -7.45 -3.68
CA ALA A 73 29.92 -8.41 -3.55
C ALA A 73 30.52 -8.49 -2.13
N TYR A 74 30.37 -7.42 -1.34
CA TYR A 74 31.05 -7.28 -0.06
C TYR A 74 30.73 -8.42 0.92
N LYS A 75 31.78 -9.10 1.40
CA LYS A 75 31.71 -10.24 2.33
C LYS A 75 30.67 -11.27 1.91
N ASP A 76 30.76 -11.76 0.67
CA ASP A 76 29.86 -12.79 0.12
C ASP A 76 28.38 -12.37 0.16
N SER A 77 28.11 -11.10 -0.18
CA SER A 77 26.77 -10.50 -0.15
C SER A 77 26.16 -10.38 1.24
N GLN A 78 26.99 -10.14 2.27
CA GLN A 78 26.55 -10.03 3.67
C GLN A 78 25.43 -8.99 3.86
N LEU A 79 25.48 -7.86 3.13
CA LEU A 79 24.44 -6.83 3.23
C LEU A 79 23.08 -7.39 2.80
N ILE A 80 23.00 -8.03 1.63
CA ILE A 80 21.78 -8.67 1.11
C ILE A 80 21.26 -9.73 2.07
N MET A 81 22.15 -10.59 2.57
CA MET A 81 21.76 -11.68 3.49
C MET A 81 21.24 -11.15 4.83
N SER A 82 21.86 -10.08 5.37
CA SER A 82 21.44 -9.46 6.62
C SER A 82 20.14 -8.66 6.46
N SER A 83 20.01 -7.88 5.38
CA SER A 83 18.83 -7.07 5.12
C SER A 83 17.61 -7.93 4.81
N ALA A 84 17.77 -9.03 4.05
CA ALA A 84 16.68 -9.99 3.82
C ALA A 84 16.15 -10.61 5.12
N ARG A 85 17.06 -11.05 6.00
CA ARG A 85 16.70 -11.55 7.33
C ARG A 85 16.05 -10.48 8.20
N GLY A 86 16.60 -9.27 8.19
CA GLY A 86 16.05 -8.11 8.90
C GLY A 86 14.62 -7.80 8.48
N LEU A 87 14.33 -7.81 7.16
CA LEU A 87 12.98 -7.60 6.65
C LEU A 87 12.01 -8.67 7.17
N ARG A 88 12.42 -9.95 7.15
CA ARG A 88 11.60 -11.06 7.65
C ARG A 88 11.24 -10.86 9.13
N TYR A 89 12.24 -10.56 9.96
CA TYR A 89 12.01 -10.29 11.38
C TYR A 89 11.07 -9.10 11.59
N CYS A 90 11.25 -8.01 10.84
CA CYS A 90 10.36 -6.86 10.96
C CYS A 90 8.91 -7.21 10.59
N VAL A 91 8.69 -8.00 9.54
CA VAL A 91 7.34 -8.48 9.16
C VAL A 91 6.73 -9.36 10.25
N ASP A 92 7.52 -10.24 10.88
CA ASP A 92 7.02 -11.07 11.97
C ASP A 92 6.70 -10.24 13.23
N MET A 93 7.49 -9.19 13.49
CA MET A 93 7.28 -8.29 14.64
C MET A 93 6.06 -7.40 14.48
N ILE A 94 5.86 -6.77 13.30
CA ILE A 94 4.72 -5.87 13.09
C ILE A 94 3.39 -6.61 13.25
N GLN A 95 3.34 -7.88 12.82
CA GLN A 95 2.19 -8.76 13.02
C GLN A 95 1.94 -9.06 14.50
N ARG A 96 2.99 -9.38 15.25
CA ARG A 96 2.89 -9.72 16.68
C ARG A 96 2.49 -8.51 17.53
N TYR A 97 3.17 -7.37 17.37
CA TYR A 97 2.86 -6.17 18.16
C TYR A 97 1.49 -5.58 17.83
N SER A 98 1.01 -5.69 16.59
CA SER A 98 -0.35 -5.29 16.26
C SER A 98 -1.41 -6.18 16.93
N ARG A 99 -1.18 -7.51 16.98
CA ARG A 99 -2.08 -8.44 17.70
C ARG A 99 -2.09 -8.22 19.21
N GLU A 100 -0.95 -7.95 19.83
CA GLU A 100 -0.86 -7.62 21.27
C GLU A 100 -1.65 -6.35 21.62
N VAL A 101 -1.55 -5.31 20.78
CA VAL A 101 -2.32 -4.07 20.94
C VAL A 101 -3.82 -4.35 20.80
N ASN A 102 -4.25 -5.11 19.80
CA ASN A 102 -5.67 -5.44 19.62
C ASN A 102 -6.22 -6.31 20.78
N SER A 103 -5.45 -7.30 21.25
CA SER A 103 -5.84 -8.14 22.39
C SER A 103 -5.98 -7.37 23.71
N SER A 104 -5.14 -6.35 23.92
CA SER A 104 -5.19 -5.51 25.14
C SER A 104 -6.35 -4.50 25.11
N LEU A 105 -6.69 -3.98 23.93
CA LEU A 105 -7.86 -3.11 23.70
C LEU A 105 -9.18 -3.87 23.88
N CYS A 106 -9.28 -5.11 23.41
CA CYS A 106 -10.48 -5.94 23.64
C CYS A 106 -10.76 -6.22 25.13
N SER A 107 -9.75 -6.09 26.01
CA SER A 107 -9.90 -6.27 27.46
C SER A 107 -10.28 -4.98 28.20
N SER A 108 -10.10 -3.83 27.55
CA SER A 108 -10.36 -2.50 28.13
C SER A 108 -11.41 -1.81 27.28
N GLY A 109 -12.70 -1.97 27.64
CA GLY A 109 -13.88 -1.57 26.86
C GLY A 109 -14.08 -0.08 26.56
N THR A 110 -13.01 0.69 26.34
CA THR A 110 -13.04 2.07 25.87
C THR A 110 -12.59 2.11 24.42
N ALA A 111 -13.56 2.11 23.50
CA ALA A 111 -13.32 2.38 22.09
C ALA A 111 -12.90 3.87 21.94
N LEU A 112 -11.65 4.10 21.56
CA LEU A 112 -11.20 5.37 20.98
C LEU A 112 -10.71 5.06 19.56
N PRO A 113 -11.13 5.79 18.51
CA PRO A 113 -10.84 5.44 17.11
C PRO A 113 -9.40 5.74 16.66
N HIS A 114 -8.49 6.12 17.56
CA HIS A 114 -7.12 6.48 17.21
C HIS A 114 -6.15 5.50 17.87
N SER A 115 -5.84 4.41 17.16
CA SER A 115 -4.84 3.44 17.60
C SER A 115 -3.50 4.15 17.81
N SER A 116 -3.09 4.36 19.07
CA SER A 116 -1.76 4.85 19.38
C SER A 116 -0.75 3.79 18.92
N PHE A 117 -0.06 4.06 17.81
CA PHE A 117 0.96 3.18 17.28
C PHE A 117 2.07 3.06 18.34
N SER A 118 2.36 1.84 18.81
CA SER A 118 3.45 1.63 19.77
C SER A 118 4.76 2.16 19.18
N ASN A 119 5.62 2.76 20.02
CA ASN A 119 6.99 3.15 19.62
C ASN A 119 7.74 1.99 18.95
N VAL A 120 7.45 0.75 19.35
CA VAL A 120 7.98 -0.46 18.72
C VAL A 120 7.46 -0.63 17.31
N GLY A 121 6.15 -0.48 17.09
CA GLY A 121 5.54 -0.54 15.76
C GLY A 121 6.15 0.48 14.82
N LYS A 122 6.37 1.73 15.28
CA LYS A 122 7.00 2.78 14.49
C LYS A 122 8.43 2.45 14.12
N ALA A 123 9.22 1.99 15.08
CA ALA A 123 10.60 1.59 14.84
C ALA A 123 10.71 0.41 13.86
N VAL A 124 9.80 -0.56 13.93
CA VAL A 124 9.74 -1.70 13.01
C VAL A 124 9.40 -1.22 11.59
N GLU A 125 8.37 -0.39 11.45
CA GLU A 125 7.91 0.15 10.17
C GLU A 125 8.98 1.03 9.49
N ASP A 126 9.65 1.91 10.26
CA ASP A 126 10.80 2.69 9.77
C ASP A 126 11.95 1.80 9.30
N CYS A 127 12.25 0.74 10.04
CA CYS A 127 13.28 -0.24 9.68
C CYS A 127 12.91 -0.99 8.39
N MET A 128 11.65 -1.40 8.23
CA MET A 128 11.17 -2.04 6.99
C MET A 128 11.38 -1.17 5.77
N ARG A 129 10.99 0.12 5.84
CA ARG A 129 11.17 1.07 4.74
C ARG A 129 12.64 1.22 4.37
N ALA A 130 13.52 1.38 5.36
CA ALA A 130 14.97 1.51 5.12
C ALA A 130 15.59 0.22 4.54
N VAL A 131 15.17 -0.96 5.02
CA VAL A 131 15.62 -2.25 4.49
C VAL A 131 15.19 -2.42 3.02
N ILE A 132 13.93 -2.12 2.69
CA ILE A 132 13.43 -2.22 1.32
C ILE A 132 14.13 -1.20 0.41
N GLY A 133 14.36 0.03 0.88
CA GLY A 133 15.12 1.05 0.14
C GLY A 133 16.54 0.60 -0.23
N VAL A 134 17.25 -0.04 0.70
CA VAL A 134 18.56 -0.65 0.40
C VAL A 134 18.44 -1.78 -0.62
N GLN A 135 17.43 -2.66 -0.50
CA GLN A 135 17.22 -3.74 -1.46
C GLN A 135 16.87 -3.21 -2.86
N LEU A 136 16.05 -2.16 -2.97
CA LEU A 136 15.74 -1.49 -4.23
C LEU A 136 17.02 -0.99 -4.90
N ASN A 137 17.88 -0.31 -4.16
CA ASN A 137 19.16 0.19 -4.68
C ASN A 137 20.11 -0.93 -5.11
N LEU A 138 20.12 -2.08 -4.42
CA LEU A 138 20.96 -3.23 -4.79
C LEU A 138 20.44 -4.00 -6.01
N THR A 139 19.15 -3.87 -6.32
CA THR A 139 18.47 -4.65 -7.38
C THR A 139 18.17 -3.84 -8.63
N HIS A 140 18.11 -2.51 -8.53
CA HIS A 140 17.83 -1.62 -9.65
C HIS A 140 18.89 -1.73 -10.75
N ASP A 141 18.45 -2.01 -11.99
CA ASP A 141 19.29 -2.20 -13.18
C ASP A 141 20.50 -3.14 -12.97
N ASN A 142 20.40 -4.07 -12.01
CA ASN A 142 21.47 -5.00 -11.66
C ASN A 142 20.95 -6.44 -11.56
N GLU A 143 21.14 -7.21 -12.62
CA GLU A 143 20.65 -8.60 -12.71
C GLU A 143 21.28 -9.51 -11.63
N TRP A 144 22.57 -9.31 -11.32
CA TRP A 144 23.26 -10.12 -10.32
C TRP A 144 22.73 -9.80 -8.91
N GLY A 145 22.56 -8.53 -8.57
CA GLY A 145 21.93 -8.09 -7.33
C GLY A 145 20.50 -8.64 -7.19
N SER A 146 19.68 -8.51 -8.24
CA SER A 146 18.32 -9.05 -8.27
C SER A 146 18.27 -10.57 -8.07
N THR A 147 19.14 -11.32 -8.74
CA THR A 147 19.22 -12.78 -8.57
C THR A 147 19.66 -13.15 -7.15
N LYS A 148 20.72 -12.51 -6.65
CA LYS A 148 21.28 -12.83 -5.32
C LYS A 148 20.34 -12.48 -4.19
N THR A 149 19.59 -11.39 -4.33
CA THR A 149 18.55 -10.96 -3.41
C THR A 149 17.38 -11.94 -3.45
N GLY A 150 16.87 -12.31 -4.63
CA GLY A 150 15.79 -13.30 -4.75
C GLY A 150 16.12 -14.72 -4.27
N GLU A 151 17.41 -15.10 -4.26
CA GLU A 151 17.90 -16.38 -3.70
C GLU A 151 17.85 -16.43 -2.16
N GLN A 152 17.64 -15.30 -1.47
CA GLN A 152 17.55 -15.31 -0.02
C GLN A 152 16.27 -16.01 0.46
N ASP A 153 16.42 -16.85 1.49
CA ASP A 153 15.32 -17.64 2.05
C ASP A 153 14.12 -16.76 2.43
N GLN A 154 12.95 -17.15 1.91
CA GLN A 154 11.66 -16.46 2.08
C GLN A 154 11.61 -15.00 1.61
N LEU A 155 12.63 -14.42 0.97
CA LEU A 155 12.61 -12.98 0.69
C LEU A 155 11.47 -12.56 -0.24
N ILE A 156 11.22 -13.32 -1.31
CA ILE A 156 10.17 -13.00 -2.28
C ILE A 156 8.79 -13.04 -1.61
N ILE A 157 8.52 -14.04 -0.76
CA ILE A 157 7.25 -14.10 -0.02
C ILE A 157 7.16 -13.00 1.04
N THR A 158 8.28 -12.64 1.69
CA THR A 158 8.33 -11.52 2.62
C THR A 158 8.02 -10.20 1.91
N ALA A 159 8.58 -9.95 0.73
CA ALA A 159 8.28 -8.77 -0.09
C ALA A 159 6.81 -8.75 -0.54
N LEU A 160 6.25 -9.90 -0.94
CA LEU A 160 4.83 -10.03 -1.26
C LEU A 160 3.94 -9.77 -0.03
N ASN A 161 4.33 -10.26 1.14
CA ASN A 161 3.65 -9.96 2.40
C ASN A 161 3.71 -8.48 2.75
N CYS A 162 4.80 -7.75 2.44
CA CYS A 162 4.86 -6.30 2.61
C CYS A 162 3.77 -5.56 1.82
N VAL A 163 3.36 -6.09 0.66
CA VAL A 163 2.30 -5.52 -0.17
C VAL A 163 0.91 -5.96 0.28
N LEU A 164 0.72 -7.27 0.48
CA LEU A 164 -0.61 -7.86 0.62
C LEU A 164 -1.04 -8.08 2.07
N ARG A 165 -0.08 -8.23 3.01
CA ARG A 165 -0.38 -8.57 4.41
C ARG A 165 -0.05 -7.46 5.39
N VAL A 166 1.17 -6.93 5.34
CA VAL A 166 1.66 -5.93 6.29
C VAL A 166 0.77 -4.69 6.42
N PRO A 167 0.18 -4.11 5.35
CA PRO A 167 -0.58 -2.87 5.46
C PRO A 167 -1.76 -2.92 6.44
N ARG A 168 -2.30 -4.11 6.73
CA ARG A 168 -3.39 -4.26 7.72
C ARG A 168 -2.95 -4.02 9.17
N TYR A 169 -1.64 -4.01 9.42
CA TYR A 169 -1.03 -3.75 10.74
C TYR A 169 -0.41 -2.34 10.82
N ILE A 170 -0.56 -1.53 9.78
CA ILE A 170 0.02 -0.19 9.66
C ILE A 170 -1.12 0.86 9.54
N PRO A 171 -0.97 2.05 10.15
CA PRO A 171 -1.90 3.17 9.99
C PRO A 171 -2.13 3.53 8.52
N GLN A 172 -3.33 3.99 8.19
CA GLN A 172 -3.77 4.19 6.80
C GLN A 172 -2.80 5.06 6.01
N GLU A 173 -2.30 6.13 6.62
CA GLU A 173 -1.43 7.15 6.03
C GLU A 173 -0.05 6.59 5.60
N GLN A 174 0.34 5.43 6.11
CA GLN A 174 1.63 4.80 5.84
C GLN A 174 1.51 3.54 4.96
N ARG A 175 0.28 3.12 4.63
CA ARG A 175 0.03 1.90 3.82
C ARG A 175 0.50 2.08 2.38
N PHE A 176 0.38 3.28 1.83
CA PHE A 176 0.81 3.59 0.47
C PHE A 176 2.31 3.33 0.29
N ASP A 177 3.14 3.94 1.14
CA ASP A 177 4.59 3.85 1.07
C ASP A 177 5.08 2.40 1.07
N ILE A 178 4.60 1.59 2.02
CA ILE A 178 5.06 0.20 2.15
C ILE A 178 4.64 -0.66 0.94
N ARG A 179 3.46 -0.40 0.37
CA ARG A 179 2.97 -1.10 -0.84
C ARG A 179 3.82 -0.74 -2.05
N VAL A 180 4.09 0.54 -2.27
CA VAL A 180 4.93 0.99 -3.40
C VAL A 180 6.35 0.46 -3.28
N LEU A 181 6.96 0.53 -2.08
CA LEU A 181 8.28 -0.03 -1.83
C LEU A 181 8.33 -1.55 -2.07
N GLY A 182 7.33 -2.28 -1.56
CA GLY A 182 7.23 -3.73 -1.75
C GLY A 182 7.04 -4.13 -3.22
N LEU A 183 6.14 -3.44 -3.94
CA LEU A 183 5.90 -3.67 -5.37
C LEU A 183 7.13 -3.32 -6.19
N GLY A 184 7.79 -2.19 -5.93
CA GLY A 184 9.04 -1.79 -6.59
C GLY A 184 10.13 -2.84 -6.42
N LEU A 185 10.29 -3.39 -5.21
CA LEU A 185 11.26 -4.46 -4.97
C LEU A 185 10.91 -5.72 -5.75
N LEU A 186 9.64 -6.14 -5.74
CA LEU A 186 9.20 -7.31 -6.51
C LEU A 186 9.45 -7.13 -8.00
N ILE A 187 9.17 -5.94 -8.55
CA ILE A 187 9.42 -5.61 -9.97
C ILE A 187 10.91 -5.74 -10.28
N ASN A 188 11.79 -5.09 -9.51
CA ASN A 188 13.24 -5.21 -9.72
C ASN A 188 13.70 -6.67 -9.71
N LEU A 189 13.20 -7.46 -8.75
CA LEU A 189 13.56 -8.87 -8.62
C LEU A 189 13.13 -9.71 -9.83
N VAL A 190 11.99 -9.43 -10.45
CA VAL A 190 11.43 -10.27 -11.51
C VAL A 190 11.71 -9.77 -12.93
N GLU A 191 12.07 -8.50 -13.10
CA GLU A 191 12.22 -7.85 -14.41
C GLU A 191 13.20 -8.62 -15.30
N TYR A 192 14.36 -9.01 -14.76
CA TYR A 192 15.39 -9.72 -15.51
C TYR A 192 15.64 -11.16 -15.03
N SER A 193 15.37 -11.49 -13.76
CA SER A 193 15.64 -12.84 -13.23
C SER A 193 14.51 -13.83 -13.47
N ALA A 194 14.75 -14.77 -14.40
CA ALA A 194 13.82 -15.89 -14.65
C ALA A 194 13.62 -16.76 -13.40
N LYS A 195 14.66 -16.98 -12.60
CA LYS A 195 14.56 -17.77 -11.35
C LYS A 195 13.58 -17.12 -10.37
N ASN A 196 13.66 -15.80 -10.21
CA ASN A 196 12.78 -15.06 -9.31
C ASN A 196 11.34 -15.06 -9.82
N ARG A 197 11.13 -14.97 -11.15
CA ARG A 197 9.79 -15.14 -11.76
C ARG A 197 9.16 -16.48 -11.40
N HIS A 198 9.88 -17.59 -11.55
CA HIS A 198 9.37 -18.91 -11.18
C HIS A 198 9.06 -19.00 -9.68
N SER A 199 9.99 -18.54 -8.83
CA SER A 199 9.80 -18.54 -7.37
C SER A 199 8.56 -17.75 -6.93
N LEU A 200 8.25 -16.64 -7.59
CA LEU A 200 7.05 -15.85 -7.28
C LEU A 200 5.76 -16.51 -7.78
N VAL A 201 5.76 -17.06 -8.99
CA VAL A 201 4.55 -17.62 -9.61
C VAL A 201 4.14 -18.96 -8.98
N ASP A 202 5.10 -19.82 -8.65
CA ASP A 202 4.87 -21.15 -8.08
C ASP A 202 4.49 -21.10 -6.58
N MET A 203 4.48 -19.90 -6.00
CA MET A 203 4.20 -19.70 -4.59
C MET A 203 2.70 -19.83 -4.28
N GLU A 204 2.39 -20.69 -3.32
CA GLU A 204 1.07 -20.71 -2.68
C GLU A 204 0.91 -19.49 -1.77
N PHE A 205 -0.21 -18.78 -1.89
CA PHE A 205 -0.46 -17.57 -1.12
C PHE A 205 -1.86 -17.54 -0.55
N ASN A 206 -1.96 -17.85 0.75
CA ASN A 206 -3.24 -17.79 1.45
C ASN A 206 -3.60 -16.34 1.76
N THR A 207 -4.61 -15.81 1.07
CA THR A 207 -5.19 -14.50 1.35
C THR A 207 -6.08 -14.53 2.60
N THR A 208 -6.59 -15.71 2.97
CA THR A 208 -7.40 -15.95 4.17
C THR A 208 -6.54 -16.19 5.41
N SER A 209 -6.57 -15.24 6.33
CA SER A 209 -6.40 -15.51 7.77
C SER A 209 -7.78 -15.30 8.40
N PRO A 210 -8.24 -16.16 9.33
CA PRO A 210 -9.58 -16.06 9.89
C PRO A 210 -9.60 -14.90 10.89
N GLU A 211 -10.13 -13.75 10.49
CA GLU A 211 -10.83 -12.78 11.34
C GLU A 211 -11.26 -11.55 10.50
N CYS A 212 -12.58 -11.38 10.45
CA CYS A 212 -13.34 -10.20 10.03
C CYS A 212 -13.16 -9.65 8.61
N SER A 213 -14.10 -10.07 7.75
CA SER A 213 -14.85 -9.16 6.90
C SER A 213 -15.41 -7.98 7.71
N GLN A 214 -14.63 -6.90 7.83
CA GLN A 214 -15.16 -5.57 8.05
C GLN A 214 -14.83 -4.77 6.80
N GLY A 215 -15.88 -4.41 6.07
CA GLY A 215 -15.79 -3.48 4.96
C GLY A 215 -15.19 -2.17 5.44
N GLU A 216 -14.29 -1.62 4.65
CA GLU A 216 -13.92 -0.22 4.69
C GLU A 216 -15.16 0.59 4.26
N ALA A 217 -16.07 0.84 5.21
CA ALA A 217 -17.14 1.81 5.08
C ALA A 217 -16.97 2.80 6.24
N GLY A 218 -16.75 4.07 5.90
CA GLY A 218 -16.68 5.16 6.86
C GLY A 218 -17.93 5.19 7.72
N GLY A 219 -17.74 5.34 9.03
CA GLY A 219 -18.84 5.51 9.97
C GLY A 219 -19.37 6.93 9.94
N ASP A 220 -20.69 7.06 9.87
CA ASP A 220 -21.44 8.08 10.60
C ASP A 220 -22.65 7.40 11.26
N GLU A 221 -23.05 7.93 12.41
CA GLU A 221 -23.80 7.29 13.48
C GLU A 221 -25.33 7.30 13.31
N THR A 222 -25.96 6.43 14.11
CA THR A 222 -27.28 6.60 14.78
C THR A 222 -28.53 6.08 14.06
N GLN A 223 -29.08 4.95 14.53
CA GLN A 223 -30.31 4.93 15.34
C GLN A 223 -30.66 3.50 15.83
N THR A 224 -30.82 3.40 17.14
CA THR A 224 -31.36 2.27 17.93
C THR A 224 -32.82 1.98 17.58
N PRO A 225 -33.33 0.75 17.83
CA PRO A 225 -34.22 0.62 18.99
C PRO A 225 -34.09 -0.68 19.82
N GLU A 226 -34.66 -0.60 21.02
CA GLU A 226 -34.61 -1.47 22.21
C GLU A 226 -35.13 -2.93 22.09
N PRO A 227 -34.83 -3.79 23.09
CA PRO A 227 -35.16 -5.23 23.13
C PRO A 227 -36.32 -5.60 24.09
N VAL A 228 -37.05 -6.67 23.81
CA VAL A 228 -37.89 -7.41 24.80
C VAL A 228 -38.06 -8.89 24.37
N PRO A 229 -38.43 -9.85 25.25
CA PRO A 229 -37.51 -10.89 25.72
C PRO A 229 -38.01 -12.34 25.49
N ALA A 230 -37.19 -13.28 25.97
CA ALA A 230 -37.28 -14.74 25.83
C ALA A 230 -38.50 -15.46 26.46
N SER A 231 -38.85 -16.62 25.89
CA SER A 231 -39.49 -17.83 26.50
C SER A 231 -39.37 -18.94 25.44
N THR A 232 -39.14 -20.24 25.64
CA THR A 232 -39.14 -21.17 26.78
C THR A 232 -38.55 -22.50 26.26
N GLU A 233 -37.97 -23.30 27.16
CA GLU A 233 -37.46 -24.67 26.97
C GLU A 233 -38.54 -25.67 26.52
N ILE A 234 -38.17 -26.84 25.95
CA ILE A 234 -38.42 -28.22 26.48
C ILE A 234 -37.77 -29.27 25.52
N GLU A 235 -37.13 -30.26 26.14
CA GLU A 235 -36.50 -31.50 25.67
C GLU A 235 -37.34 -32.43 24.77
N ASN A 236 -36.68 -33.27 23.95
CA ASN A 236 -36.62 -34.73 24.15
C ASN A 236 -35.80 -35.45 23.06
N GLY A 237 -34.95 -36.39 23.49
CA GLY A 237 -34.12 -37.23 22.62
C GLY A 237 -34.77 -38.54 22.17
N ALA A 238 -34.19 -39.14 21.13
CA ALA A 238 -34.06 -40.59 20.93
C ALA A 238 -33.26 -40.87 19.63
N GLU A 239 -32.34 -41.83 19.71
CA GLU A 239 -31.49 -42.36 18.63
C GLU A 239 -32.07 -43.71 18.12
N PRO A 240 -31.47 -44.41 17.13
CA PRO A 240 -31.67 -44.34 15.67
C PRO A 240 -32.45 -45.56 15.10
N PRO A 241 -32.66 -45.64 13.75
CA PRO A 241 -32.08 -46.80 13.06
C PRO A 241 -31.61 -46.58 11.60
N THR A 242 -30.75 -47.52 11.24
CA THR A 242 -30.07 -47.87 9.98
C THR A 242 -30.93 -47.97 8.71
N ALA A 243 -30.47 -47.41 7.58
CA ALA A 243 -30.44 -48.03 6.23
C ALA A 243 -30.09 -46.99 5.12
N ALA A 244 -29.12 -47.33 4.27
CA ALA A 244 -28.68 -46.60 3.06
C ALA A 244 -29.66 -46.80 1.87
N PRO A 245 -29.41 -46.30 0.62
CA PRO A 245 -28.41 -45.34 0.10
C PRO A 245 -29.03 -44.23 -0.80
N SER A 246 -28.37 -43.08 -0.97
CA SER A 246 -28.62 -42.24 -2.16
C SER A 246 -27.40 -41.42 -2.56
N GLU A 247 -27.04 -41.56 -3.83
CA GLU A 247 -26.09 -40.77 -4.60
C GLU A 247 -26.26 -39.27 -4.34
N GLY A 248 -25.16 -38.59 -4.02
CA GLY A 248 -25.12 -37.16 -3.76
C GLY A 248 -23.74 -36.65 -4.07
N ALA A 249 -23.68 -35.59 -4.88
CA ALA A 249 -22.50 -34.95 -5.41
C ALA A 249 -21.43 -34.70 -4.33
N GLU A 250 -20.17 -35.00 -4.70
CA GLU A 250 -19.01 -34.48 -3.98
C GLU A 250 -18.99 -32.95 -4.10
N GLU A 251 -19.62 -32.28 -3.15
CA GLU A 251 -19.34 -30.89 -2.84
C GLU A 251 -17.96 -30.84 -2.19
N LYS A 252 -16.94 -30.82 -3.05
CA LYS A 252 -15.56 -30.52 -2.66
C LYS A 252 -15.53 -29.06 -2.20
N THR A 253 -15.64 -28.87 -0.89
CA THR A 253 -15.12 -27.68 -0.20
C THR A 253 -13.64 -27.54 -0.54
N LYS A 254 -13.35 -26.77 -1.60
CA LYS A 254 -11.99 -26.45 -2.01
C LYS A 254 -11.48 -25.37 -1.06
N ASP A 255 -10.71 -25.77 -0.07
CA ASP A 255 -9.86 -24.85 0.70
C ASP A 255 -9.11 -23.94 -0.28
N SER A 256 -9.46 -22.65 -0.30
CA SER A 256 -9.05 -21.73 -1.35
C SER A 256 -7.68 -21.12 -1.03
N SER A 257 -6.61 -21.91 -1.08
CA SER A 257 -5.27 -21.34 -1.30
C SER A 257 -5.22 -20.85 -2.75
N SER A 258 -5.24 -19.53 -2.95
CA SER A 258 -5.00 -18.92 -4.25
C SER A 258 -3.49 -18.83 -4.51
N GLY A 259 -3.01 -19.10 -5.72
CA GLY A 259 -1.60 -18.83 -6.06
C GLY A 259 -1.27 -17.34 -5.93
N ALA A 260 -0.01 -16.99 -5.70
CA ALA A 260 0.46 -15.60 -5.59
C ALA A 260 0.04 -14.74 -6.80
N LEU A 261 0.06 -15.32 -8.00
CA LEU A 261 -0.35 -14.64 -9.23
C LEU A 261 -1.86 -14.28 -9.22
N ALA A 262 -2.72 -15.17 -8.71
CA ALA A 262 -4.14 -14.86 -8.54
C ALA A 262 -4.35 -13.76 -7.49
N ALA A 263 -3.61 -13.82 -6.37
CA ALA A 263 -3.69 -12.80 -5.32
C ALA A 263 -3.29 -11.41 -5.85
N LEU A 264 -2.26 -11.32 -6.69
CA LEU A 264 -1.85 -10.07 -7.34
C LEU A 264 -2.90 -9.53 -8.32
N VAL A 265 -3.56 -10.40 -9.10
CA VAL A 265 -4.65 -9.97 -9.98
C VAL A 265 -5.83 -9.44 -9.17
N GLN A 266 -6.23 -10.14 -8.10
CA GLN A 266 -7.30 -9.66 -7.23
C GLN A 266 -6.93 -8.33 -6.56
N PHE A 267 -5.69 -8.19 -6.08
CA PHE A 267 -5.20 -6.95 -5.50
C PHE A 267 -5.21 -5.79 -6.51
N PHE A 268 -4.80 -6.03 -7.76
CA PHE A 268 -4.89 -5.05 -8.83
C PHE A 268 -6.33 -4.56 -9.04
N LEU A 269 -7.29 -5.49 -9.18
CA LEU A 269 -8.70 -5.16 -9.40
C LEU A 269 -9.33 -4.44 -8.20
N GLU A 270 -8.93 -4.81 -6.98
CA GLU A 270 -9.38 -4.14 -5.76
C GLU A 270 -8.92 -2.68 -5.72
N ARG A 271 -7.65 -2.42 -6.06
CA ARG A 271 -7.08 -1.08 -6.07
C ARG A 271 -7.61 -0.21 -7.20
N GLU A 272 -7.81 -0.80 -8.39
CA GLU A 272 -8.40 -0.09 -9.53
C GLU A 272 -9.83 0.37 -9.23
N ARG A 273 -10.66 -0.51 -8.64
CA ARG A 273 -12.02 -0.13 -8.21
C ARG A 273 -12.01 0.93 -7.11
N ALA A 274 -11.10 0.82 -6.15
CA ALA A 274 -10.97 1.80 -5.08
C ALA A 274 -10.60 3.19 -5.64
N ALA A 275 -9.71 3.25 -6.63
CA ALA A 275 -9.35 4.48 -7.32
C ALA A 275 -10.53 5.11 -8.07
N ILE A 276 -11.33 4.31 -8.77
CA ILE A 276 -12.54 4.79 -9.48
C ILE A 276 -13.58 5.32 -8.51
N LEU A 277 -13.79 4.63 -7.38
CA LEU A 277 -14.76 5.05 -6.37
C LEU A 277 -14.31 6.36 -5.69
N ALA A 278 -13.02 6.50 -5.39
CA ALA A 278 -12.47 7.74 -4.83
C ALA A 278 -12.54 8.92 -5.82
N GLU A 279 -12.34 8.67 -7.12
CA GLU A 279 -12.55 9.66 -8.19
C GLU A 279 -14.01 10.12 -8.23
N ALA A 280 -14.97 9.19 -8.29
CA ALA A 280 -16.40 9.53 -8.30
C ALA A 280 -16.84 10.33 -7.06
N GLN A 281 -16.37 9.96 -5.87
CA GLN A 281 -16.65 10.71 -4.64
C GLN A 281 -16.10 12.14 -4.67
N THR A 282 -14.94 12.33 -5.31
CA THR A 282 -14.34 13.66 -5.46
C THR A 282 -15.15 14.50 -6.44
N ASP A 283 -15.58 13.91 -7.55
CA ASP A 283 -16.37 14.60 -8.58
C ASP A 283 -17.75 15.01 -8.06
N ASP A 284 -18.42 14.15 -7.28
CA ASP A 284 -19.70 14.45 -6.65
C ASP A 284 -19.59 15.69 -5.74
N LEU A 285 -18.59 15.73 -4.86
CA LEU A 285 -18.33 16.87 -3.95
C LEU A 285 -18.00 18.17 -4.69
N ILE A 286 -17.23 18.09 -5.79
CA ILE A 286 -16.91 19.26 -6.61
C ILE A 286 -18.17 19.77 -7.35
N SER A 287 -19.05 18.86 -7.77
CA SER A 287 -20.26 19.18 -8.53
C SER A 287 -21.41 19.75 -7.67
N GLU A 288 -21.44 19.43 -6.38
CA GLU A 288 -22.44 19.89 -5.41
C GLU A 288 -22.16 21.28 -4.82
N ALA A 289 -21.01 21.89 -5.13
CA ALA A 289 -20.69 23.25 -4.67
C ALA A 289 -21.79 24.27 -5.06
N PRO A 290 -22.25 25.15 -4.15
CA PRO A 290 -23.49 25.90 -4.34
C PRO A 290 -23.43 26.80 -5.58
N LYS A 291 -24.49 26.76 -6.39
CA LYS A 291 -24.76 27.88 -7.30
C LYS A 291 -24.90 29.14 -6.44
N PRO A 292 -24.35 30.30 -6.85
CA PRO A 292 -24.54 31.54 -6.12
C PRO A 292 -26.03 31.71 -5.88
N GLN A 293 -26.39 31.81 -4.61
CA GLN A 293 -27.74 32.05 -4.13
C GLN A 293 -28.31 33.21 -4.96
N ASP A 294 -29.40 32.98 -5.69
CA ASP A 294 -30.11 34.01 -6.44
C ASP A 294 -30.55 35.09 -5.45
N GLN A 295 -29.70 36.10 -5.22
CA GLN A 295 -30.07 37.28 -4.46
C GLN A 295 -31.08 38.03 -5.31
N SER A 296 -32.36 37.90 -4.94
CA SER A 296 -33.47 38.63 -5.52
C SER A 296 -33.27 40.14 -5.31
N GLY A 297 -32.63 40.79 -6.28
CA GLY A 297 -32.55 42.24 -6.40
C GLY A 297 -33.05 42.67 -7.78
N GLU A 298 -33.67 43.83 -7.85
CA GLU A 298 -34.13 44.42 -9.11
C GLU A 298 -33.17 45.57 -9.50
N TRP A 299 -32.72 45.57 -10.75
CA TRP A 299 -31.95 46.68 -11.30
C TRP A 299 -32.88 47.87 -11.56
N GLN A 300 -32.66 48.99 -10.88
CA GLN A 300 -33.41 50.22 -11.11
C GLN A 300 -32.48 51.34 -11.58
N GLU A 301 -32.86 51.98 -12.68
CA GLU A 301 -32.12 53.09 -13.27
C GLU A 301 -32.82 54.39 -12.90
N THR A 302 -32.20 55.18 -12.02
CA THR A 302 -32.69 56.51 -11.66
C THR A 302 -31.68 57.55 -12.12
N SER A 303 -32.08 58.40 -13.07
CA SER A 303 -31.32 59.60 -13.47
C SER A 303 -29.93 59.36 -14.07
N GLY A 304 -29.70 58.21 -14.73
CA GLY A 304 -28.47 57.92 -15.47
C GLY A 304 -27.37 57.22 -14.67
N GLU A 305 -27.65 56.76 -13.45
CA GLU A 305 -26.79 55.85 -12.68
C GLU A 305 -27.57 54.58 -12.36
N ILE A 306 -26.99 53.42 -12.67
CA ILE A 306 -27.58 52.10 -12.44
C ILE A 306 -27.23 51.66 -11.03
N GLN A 307 -28.22 51.50 -10.16
CA GLN A 307 -28.01 51.11 -8.77
C GLN A 307 -28.72 49.79 -8.46
N TRP A 308 -27.99 48.84 -7.86
CA TRP A 308 -28.57 47.63 -7.28
C TRP A 308 -29.32 47.97 -6.00
N VAL A 309 -30.58 47.58 -5.90
CA VAL A 309 -31.39 47.73 -4.69
C VAL A 309 -31.80 46.33 -4.20
N ALA A 310 -31.21 45.90 -3.08
CA ALA A 310 -31.65 44.70 -2.37
C ALA A 310 -32.94 45.01 -1.58
N THR A 311 -33.91 44.09 -1.60
CA THR A 311 -35.13 44.23 -0.81
C THR A 311 -34.79 43.93 0.66
N GLU A 312 -34.75 44.95 1.51
CA GLU A 312 -34.38 44.76 2.92
C GLU A 312 -35.49 44.03 3.70
N THR A 313 -35.22 42.80 4.13
CA THR A 313 -35.81 42.24 5.34
C THR A 313 -34.91 42.58 6.54
N ASN A 314 -35.50 43.24 7.54
CA ASN A 314 -34.90 43.49 8.84
C ASN A 314 -34.70 42.16 9.58
N ASP A 315 -33.50 41.58 9.49
CA ASP A 315 -33.07 40.48 10.35
C ASP A 315 -31.68 40.77 10.92
N SER A 316 -31.51 40.40 12.19
CA SER A 316 -30.39 40.63 13.08
C SER A 316 -29.01 40.40 12.43
N GLU A 317 -28.18 41.44 12.38
CA GLU A 317 -26.79 41.38 11.85
C GLU A 317 -25.92 40.30 12.53
N ASN A 318 -26.25 39.90 13.75
CA ASN A 318 -25.51 38.91 14.54
C ASN A 318 -25.80 37.45 14.14
N ASP A 319 -26.94 37.18 13.49
CA ASP A 319 -27.29 35.82 13.00
C ASP A 319 -26.68 35.58 11.62
N LYS A 320 -26.64 36.59 10.75
CA LYS A 320 -25.99 36.50 9.43
C LYS A 320 -24.49 36.23 9.53
N GLU A 321 -23.77 36.90 10.43
CA GLU A 321 -22.32 36.68 10.59
C GLU A 321 -22.00 35.27 11.12
N LYS A 322 -22.93 34.64 11.85
CA LYS A 322 -22.80 33.28 12.37
C LYS A 322 -23.15 32.23 11.32
N ASP A 323 -24.14 32.51 10.48
CA ASP A 323 -24.51 31.64 9.37
C ASP A 323 -23.45 31.69 8.26
N THR A 324 -22.91 32.86 7.92
CA THR A 324 -21.77 32.98 6.97
C THR A 324 -20.52 32.26 7.47
N LYS A 325 -20.18 32.34 8.77
CA LYS A 325 -19.05 31.57 9.33
C LYS A 325 -19.28 30.07 9.29
N LYS A 326 -20.53 29.61 9.48
CA LYS A 326 -20.86 28.17 9.35
C LYS A 326 -20.80 27.70 7.91
N GLU A 327 -21.28 28.50 6.96
CA GLU A 327 -21.18 28.21 5.53
C GLU A 327 -19.71 28.16 5.09
N GLU A 328 -18.88 29.11 5.53
CA GLU A 328 -17.42 29.09 5.29
C GLU A 328 -16.75 27.85 5.92
N GLU A 329 -17.12 27.46 7.14
CA GLU A 329 -16.61 26.25 7.81
C GLU A 329 -17.07 24.97 7.09
N GLU A 330 -18.30 24.91 6.58
CA GLU A 330 -18.86 23.78 5.84
C GLU A 330 -18.19 23.62 4.46
N GLU A 331 -17.99 24.72 3.74
CA GLU A 331 -17.23 24.73 2.47
C GLU A 331 -15.76 24.33 2.68
N GLU A 332 -15.11 24.79 3.76
CA GLU A 332 -13.74 24.40 4.10
C GLU A 332 -13.65 22.89 4.43
N LEU A 333 -14.66 22.35 5.13
CA LEU A 333 -14.73 20.92 5.42
C LEU A 333 -14.92 20.08 4.15
N ASP A 334 -15.77 20.51 3.22
CA ASP A 334 -16.02 19.79 1.98
C ASP A 334 -14.83 19.85 1.02
N LEU A 335 -14.12 20.99 0.95
CA LEU A 335 -12.85 21.07 0.22
C LEU A 335 -11.80 20.13 0.79
N ASN A 336 -11.67 20.05 2.12
CA ASN A 336 -10.74 19.13 2.77
C ASN A 336 -11.09 17.66 2.50
N LYS A 337 -12.37 17.29 2.48
CA LYS A 337 -12.81 15.93 2.08
C LYS A 337 -12.46 15.64 0.63
N ALA A 338 -12.76 16.56 -0.30
CA ALA A 338 -12.44 16.39 -1.71
C ALA A 338 -10.92 16.20 -1.93
N LEU A 339 -10.07 16.96 -1.23
CA LEU A 339 -8.62 16.79 -1.27
C LEU A 339 -8.15 15.42 -0.75
N GLN A 340 -8.77 14.91 0.32
CA GLN A 340 -8.47 13.57 0.84
C GLN A 340 -8.88 12.47 -0.14
N HIS A 341 -10.06 12.57 -0.75
CA HIS A 341 -10.52 11.60 -1.75
C HIS A 341 -9.65 11.64 -3.02
N ALA A 342 -9.24 12.83 -3.48
CA ALA A 342 -8.29 12.98 -4.57
C ALA A 342 -6.91 12.36 -4.24
N GLY A 343 -6.42 12.57 -3.02
CA GLY A 343 -5.19 11.92 -2.53
C GLY A 343 -5.31 10.40 -2.53
N LYS A 344 -6.42 9.85 -2.03
CA LYS A 344 -6.70 8.42 -2.02
C LYS A 344 -6.79 7.82 -3.43
N HIS A 345 -7.45 8.52 -4.36
CA HIS A 345 -7.50 8.15 -5.77
C HIS A 345 -6.08 8.01 -6.35
N MET A 346 -5.19 8.98 -6.08
CA MET A 346 -3.80 8.93 -6.54
C MET A 346 -3.05 7.73 -5.96
N GLU A 347 -3.18 7.48 -4.66
CA GLU A 347 -2.54 6.35 -3.98
C GLU A 347 -2.97 5.01 -4.59
N ASP A 348 -4.27 4.78 -4.70
CA ASP A 348 -4.82 3.52 -5.23
C ASP A 348 -4.48 3.34 -6.72
N SER A 349 -4.51 4.42 -7.52
CA SER A 349 -4.10 4.40 -8.93
C SER A 349 -2.63 4.04 -9.12
N ILE A 350 -1.74 4.60 -8.30
CA ILE A 350 -0.31 4.30 -8.35
C ILE A 350 -0.06 2.83 -7.95
N VAL A 351 -0.67 2.36 -6.86
CA VAL A 351 -0.53 0.97 -6.41
C VAL A 351 -1.06 -0.02 -7.45
N ALA A 352 -2.22 0.28 -8.07
CA ALA A 352 -2.76 -0.51 -9.17
C ALA A 352 -1.78 -0.55 -10.35
N SER A 353 -1.19 0.59 -10.71
CA SER A 353 -0.23 0.69 -11.81
C SER A 353 1.04 -0.14 -11.58
N TYR A 354 1.64 -0.06 -10.38
CA TYR A 354 2.78 -0.90 -10.01
C TYR A 354 2.42 -2.40 -9.99
N THR A 355 1.21 -2.75 -9.54
CA THR A 355 0.74 -4.14 -9.56
C THR A 355 0.55 -4.63 -11.00
N ALA A 356 -0.01 -3.80 -11.88
CA ALA A 356 -0.13 -4.11 -13.30
C ALA A 356 1.23 -4.27 -13.98
N LEU A 357 2.20 -3.42 -13.63
CA LEU A 357 3.58 -3.51 -14.13
C LEU A 357 4.24 -4.82 -13.70
N LEU A 358 4.10 -5.20 -12.42
CA LEU A 358 4.58 -6.47 -11.89
C LEU A 358 3.96 -7.67 -12.63
N LEU A 359 2.63 -7.69 -12.77
CA LEU A 359 1.91 -8.73 -13.51
C LEU A 359 2.37 -8.81 -14.97
N GLY A 360 2.59 -7.66 -15.62
CA GLY A 360 3.12 -7.59 -16.97
C GLY A 360 4.54 -8.16 -17.10
N CYS A 361 5.44 -7.83 -16.17
CA CYS A 361 6.78 -8.42 -16.10
C CYS A 361 6.74 -9.95 -15.92
N LEU A 362 5.77 -10.46 -15.15
CA LEU A 362 5.58 -11.91 -14.97
C LEU A 362 5.01 -12.58 -16.23
N CYS A 363 4.19 -11.88 -17.00
CA CYS A 363 3.62 -12.39 -18.25
C CYS A 363 4.65 -12.42 -19.39
N GLN A 364 5.60 -11.48 -19.42
CA GLN A 364 6.62 -11.38 -20.45
C GLN A 364 7.45 -12.67 -20.54
N GLY A 365 7.35 -13.34 -21.69
CA GLY A 365 8.10 -14.57 -21.97
C GLY A 365 7.54 -15.82 -21.29
N SER A 366 6.30 -15.79 -20.73
CA SER A 366 5.62 -16.97 -20.19
C SER A 366 4.13 -17.01 -20.56
N GLN A 367 3.79 -17.86 -21.54
CA GLN A 367 2.39 -18.02 -21.97
C GLN A 367 1.51 -18.69 -20.91
N VAL A 368 2.12 -19.48 -20.01
CA VAL A 368 1.41 -20.08 -18.86
C VAL A 368 0.91 -18.97 -17.93
N ASN A 369 1.74 -17.97 -17.67
CA ASN A 369 1.37 -16.84 -16.82
C ASN A 369 0.29 -15.98 -17.48
N VAL A 370 0.36 -15.76 -18.80
CA VAL A 370 -0.67 -15.05 -19.57
C VAL A 370 -2.03 -15.76 -19.43
N ILE A 371 -2.08 -17.08 -19.60
CA ILE A 371 -3.33 -17.86 -19.46
C ILE A 371 -3.87 -17.74 -18.03
N HIS A 372 -3.00 -17.81 -17.03
CA HIS A 372 -3.42 -17.72 -15.63
C HIS A 372 -3.94 -16.32 -15.27
N VAL A 373 -3.26 -15.26 -15.68
CA VAL A 373 -3.72 -13.88 -15.48
C VAL A 373 -5.05 -13.65 -16.22
N ARG A 374 -5.14 -14.10 -17.48
CA ARG A 374 -6.38 -14.03 -18.26
C ARG A 374 -7.56 -14.71 -17.56
N GLY A 375 -7.34 -15.87 -16.96
CA GLY A 375 -8.37 -16.61 -16.22
C GLY A 375 -8.87 -15.89 -14.96
N ASN A 376 -8.10 -14.95 -14.40
CA ASN A 376 -8.45 -14.18 -13.21
C ASN A 376 -8.94 -12.75 -13.52
N LEU A 377 -8.77 -12.26 -14.75
CA LEU A 377 -9.23 -10.95 -15.19
C LEU A 377 -10.72 -10.97 -15.59
N PRO A 378 -11.48 -9.89 -15.37
CA PRO A 378 -12.83 -9.76 -15.87
C PRO A 378 -12.85 -9.93 -17.40
N LYS A 379 -13.65 -10.89 -17.90
CA LYS A 379 -13.74 -11.23 -19.34
C LYS A 379 -12.41 -11.66 -19.99
N GLY A 380 -11.35 -11.88 -19.20
CA GLY A 380 -10.01 -12.15 -19.70
C GLY A 380 -9.41 -11.03 -20.55
N ASP A 381 -9.79 -9.78 -20.27
CA ASP A 381 -9.36 -8.60 -21.02
C ASP A 381 -8.20 -7.90 -20.31
N PHE A 382 -7.08 -7.74 -21.02
CA PHE A 382 -5.88 -7.05 -20.53
C PHE A 382 -5.96 -5.52 -20.69
N SER A 383 -6.98 -5.00 -21.40
CA SER A 383 -7.18 -3.56 -21.61
C SER A 383 -7.16 -2.76 -20.30
N ILE A 384 -7.78 -3.29 -19.24
CA ILE A 384 -7.82 -2.67 -17.90
C ILE A 384 -6.40 -2.41 -17.35
N MET A 385 -5.46 -3.31 -17.60
CA MET A 385 -4.07 -3.13 -17.17
C MET A 385 -3.32 -2.16 -18.08
N THR A 386 -3.51 -2.24 -19.40
CA THR A 386 -2.81 -1.38 -20.36
C THR A 386 -3.27 0.08 -20.26
N GLU A 387 -4.55 0.33 -20.07
CA GLU A 387 -5.11 1.67 -19.84
C GLU A 387 -4.55 2.29 -18.55
N MET A 388 -4.52 1.51 -17.45
CA MET A 388 -3.92 1.95 -16.19
C MET A 388 -2.44 2.30 -16.36
N LEU A 389 -1.67 1.43 -17.02
CA LEU A 389 -0.24 1.66 -17.27
C LEU A 389 0.02 2.88 -18.20
N LYS A 390 -0.85 3.14 -19.18
CA LYS A 390 -0.75 4.33 -20.03
C LYS A 390 -1.00 5.62 -19.24
N LYS A 391 -2.04 5.65 -18.38
CA LYS A 391 -2.31 6.77 -17.47
C LYS A 391 -1.12 6.99 -16.55
N PHE A 392 -0.57 5.92 -15.98
CA PHE A 392 0.62 5.97 -15.14
C PHE A 392 1.84 6.52 -15.87
N LEU A 393 2.13 6.04 -17.08
CA LEU A 393 3.26 6.53 -17.88
C LEU A 393 3.14 8.03 -18.15
N ASN A 394 1.93 8.50 -18.51
CA ASN A 394 1.66 9.93 -18.71
C ASN A 394 1.85 10.73 -17.42
N PHE A 395 1.35 10.23 -16.29
CA PHE A 395 1.53 10.86 -14.98
C PHE A 395 3.02 10.96 -14.59
N MET A 396 3.80 9.91 -14.84
CA MET A 396 5.24 9.91 -14.52
C MET A 396 6.05 10.83 -15.44
N ASN A 397 5.61 11.00 -16.69
CA ASN A 397 6.17 11.99 -17.61
C ASN A 397 5.88 13.42 -17.13
N LEU A 398 4.69 13.68 -16.59
CA LEU A 398 4.32 14.99 -16.05
C LEU A 398 5.12 15.34 -14.79
N THR A 399 5.37 14.35 -13.92
CA THR A 399 6.10 14.54 -12.66
C THR A 399 7.62 14.46 -12.80
N CYS A 400 8.14 14.21 -14.01
CA CYS A 400 9.59 14.03 -14.29
C CYS A 400 10.25 12.96 -13.38
N ALA A 401 9.47 12.00 -12.88
CA ALA A 401 9.89 11.12 -11.80
C ALA A 401 10.63 9.83 -12.26
N PHE A 402 10.70 9.55 -13.57
CA PHE A 402 11.45 8.42 -14.11
C PHE A 402 12.53 8.82 -15.13
N GLY A 403 13.66 8.12 -15.08
CA GLY A 403 14.67 8.16 -16.13
C GLY A 403 14.22 7.43 -17.41
N THR A 404 14.98 7.62 -18.49
CA THR A 404 14.65 7.04 -19.82
C THR A 404 14.54 5.51 -19.83
N THR A 405 15.21 4.80 -18.92
CA THR A 405 15.15 3.34 -18.79
C THR A 405 13.79 2.86 -18.26
N GLY A 406 13.27 3.48 -17.20
CA GLY A 406 11.96 3.14 -16.61
C GLY A 406 10.83 3.36 -17.62
N HIS A 407 10.87 4.47 -18.36
CA HIS A 407 9.92 4.73 -19.44
C HIS A 407 9.91 3.61 -20.49
N LYS A 408 11.08 3.16 -20.95
CA LYS A 408 11.20 2.08 -21.94
C LYS A 408 10.68 0.76 -21.39
N SER A 409 10.93 0.45 -20.12
CA SER A 409 10.45 -0.79 -19.52
C SER A 409 8.92 -0.83 -19.45
N ILE A 410 8.29 0.25 -18.95
CA ILE A 410 6.82 0.36 -18.89
C ILE A 410 6.21 0.29 -20.30
N SER A 411 6.78 1.02 -21.27
CA SER A 411 6.30 1.00 -22.67
C SER A 411 6.35 -0.41 -23.25
N ARG A 412 7.46 -1.13 -23.06
CA ARG A 412 7.62 -2.53 -23.49
C ARG A 412 6.59 -3.46 -22.85
N VAL A 413 6.23 -3.22 -21.58
CA VAL A 413 5.20 -4.00 -20.88
C VAL A 413 3.82 -3.72 -21.46
N ILE A 414 3.48 -2.46 -21.72
CA ILE A 414 2.22 -2.06 -22.38
C ILE A 414 2.13 -2.74 -23.74
N ASP A 415 3.15 -2.59 -24.60
CA ASP A 415 3.18 -3.17 -25.93
C ASP A 415 2.96 -4.69 -25.88
N TYR A 416 3.58 -5.39 -24.94
CA TYR A 416 3.39 -6.84 -24.79
C TYR A 416 1.96 -7.22 -24.39
N LEU A 417 1.38 -6.51 -23.42
CA LEU A 417 0.03 -6.79 -22.91
C LEU A 417 -1.06 -6.47 -23.93
N GLU A 418 -0.85 -5.49 -24.82
CA GLU A 418 -1.79 -5.20 -25.93
C GLU A 418 -1.90 -6.33 -26.95
N HIS A 419 -0.89 -7.20 -27.02
CA HIS A 419 -0.87 -8.37 -27.91
C HIS A 419 -1.28 -9.67 -27.21
N CYS A 420 -1.65 -9.60 -25.92
CA CYS A 420 -2.15 -10.73 -25.16
C CYS A 420 -3.66 -10.87 -25.34
#